data_AF-A0A9X1HCB0-F1
#
_entry.id   AF-A0A9X1HCB0-F1
#
_cell.length_a   1.000
_cell.length_b   1.000
_cell.length_c   1.000
_cell.angle_alpha   90.00
_cell.angle_beta   90.00
_cell.angle_gamma   90.00
#
_symmetry.space_group_name_H-M   'P 1'
#
loop_
_entity.id
_entity.type
_entity.pdbx_description
1 polymer ?
#
loop_
_entity_poly.entity_id
_entity_poly.type
_entity_poly.pdbx_seq_one_letter_code
_entity_poly.pdbx_strand_id
1 'polypeptide(L)'
;MSSQINQFIKEVEKAMLLLNKKFSHEFKFLDIQLALAEHYGYSPEDSTKTASHNLTADKIFEILKDHDFKLPDESETVELDESILPEGALQRLDEQTIKSKGEIWVIHKYDKDPFPSNPHAHNEQTGQKLDLSNGDLYDGKNNYQGKNISKKDLLLLRSKVKKIALPTLSV
;
A
#
# COMPACT_ATOMS: atom_id res chain seq x y z
N MET A 1 -2.40 4.99 -33.41
CA MET A 1 -1.94 4.02 -32.39
C MET A 1 -2.13 4.56 -30.97
N SER A 2 -1.73 5.81 -30.64
CA SER A 2 -1.94 6.38 -29.29
C SER A 2 -3.42 6.50 -28.86
N SER A 3 -4.33 6.87 -29.78
CA SER A 3 -5.76 7.00 -29.46
C SER A 3 -6.43 5.68 -29.05
N GLN A 4 -5.97 4.56 -29.59
CA GLN A 4 -6.55 3.25 -29.32
C GLN A 4 -6.14 2.74 -27.94
N ILE A 5 -4.85 2.91 -27.60
CA ILE A 5 -4.33 2.59 -26.27
C ILE A 5 -5.00 3.45 -25.19
N ASN A 6 -5.12 4.76 -25.43
CA ASN A 6 -5.80 5.66 -24.49
C ASN A 6 -7.27 5.30 -24.30
N GLN A 7 -7.96 4.89 -25.37
CA GLN A 7 -9.35 4.44 -25.29
C GLN A 7 -9.44 3.12 -24.50
N PHE A 8 -8.55 2.17 -24.75
CA PHE A 8 -8.50 0.92 -23.99
C PHE A 8 -8.27 1.17 -22.50
N ILE A 9 -7.31 2.03 -22.13
CA ILE A 9 -7.04 2.41 -20.74
C ILE A 9 -8.32 2.91 -20.07
N LYS A 10 -9.02 3.85 -20.72
CA LYS A 10 -10.26 4.44 -20.20
C LYS A 10 -11.38 3.41 -20.02
N GLU A 11 -11.51 2.45 -20.93
CA GLU A 11 -12.54 1.40 -20.83
C GLU A 11 -12.20 0.36 -19.75
N VAL A 12 -10.92 0.04 -19.55
CA VAL A 12 -10.48 -0.79 -18.43
C VAL A 12 -10.73 -0.10 -17.09
N GLU A 13 -10.37 1.18 -16.95
CA GLU A 13 -10.62 1.94 -15.71
C GLU A 13 -12.11 1.95 -15.33
N LYS A 14 -13.01 2.09 -16.31
CA LYS A 14 -14.45 1.98 -16.08
C LYS A 14 -14.87 0.57 -15.69
N ALA A 15 -14.35 -0.47 -16.35
CA ALA A 15 -14.67 -1.85 -16.03
C ALA A 15 -14.19 -2.24 -14.63
N MET A 16 -13.04 -1.74 -14.20
CA MET A 16 -12.51 -1.92 -12.83
C MET A 16 -13.51 -1.43 -11.78
N LEU A 17 -14.17 -0.29 -11.99
CA LEU A 17 -15.20 0.19 -11.06
C LEU A 17 -16.37 -0.80 -10.90
N LEU A 18 -16.76 -1.47 -12.00
CA LEU A 18 -17.82 -2.47 -12.00
C LEU A 18 -17.37 -3.77 -11.31
N LEU A 19 -16.16 -4.23 -11.62
CA LEU A 19 -15.58 -5.45 -11.03
C LEU A 19 -15.28 -5.27 -9.54
N ASN A 20 -14.73 -4.12 -9.13
CA ASN A 20 -14.45 -3.82 -7.72
C ASN A 20 -15.73 -3.89 -6.88
N LYS A 21 -16.84 -3.39 -7.42
CA LYS A 21 -18.15 -3.47 -6.76
C LYS A 21 -18.66 -4.90 -6.64
N LYS A 22 -18.40 -5.76 -7.63
CA LYS A 22 -18.87 -7.16 -7.64
C LYS A 22 -18.05 -8.06 -6.71
N PHE A 23 -16.73 -7.92 -6.72
CA PHE A 23 -15.81 -8.78 -5.96
C PHE A 23 -15.46 -8.22 -4.58
N SER A 24 -15.92 -7.00 -4.25
CA SER A 24 -15.51 -6.30 -3.03
C SER A 24 -13.99 -6.22 -2.87
N HIS A 25 -13.27 -6.11 -3.99
CA HIS A 25 -11.81 -6.08 -4.07
C HIS A 25 -11.36 -4.89 -4.93
N GLU A 26 -10.20 -4.31 -4.66
CA GLU A 26 -9.64 -3.22 -5.47
C GLU A 26 -8.66 -3.78 -6.51
N PHE A 27 -9.15 -4.04 -7.72
CA PHE A 27 -8.30 -4.45 -8.83
C PHE A 27 -7.42 -3.29 -9.33
N LYS A 28 -6.24 -3.63 -9.83
CA LYS A 28 -5.35 -2.74 -10.59
C LYS A 28 -5.53 -3.00 -12.08
N PHE A 29 -5.09 -2.03 -12.90
CA PHE A 29 -5.15 -2.14 -14.36
C PHE A 29 -4.49 -3.43 -14.88
N LEU A 30 -3.33 -3.79 -14.32
CA LEU A 30 -2.58 -4.97 -14.72
C LEU A 30 -3.36 -6.27 -14.45
N ASP A 31 -4.12 -6.35 -13.34
CA ASP A 31 -4.92 -7.53 -13.02
C ASP A 31 -5.98 -7.79 -14.09
N ILE A 32 -6.65 -6.71 -14.54
CA ILE A 32 -7.64 -6.78 -15.62
C ILE A 32 -6.98 -7.13 -16.95
N GLN A 33 -5.82 -6.52 -17.24
CA GLN A 33 -5.10 -6.77 -18.49
C GLN A 33 -4.62 -8.22 -18.60
N LEU A 34 -4.13 -8.80 -17.50
CA LEU A 34 -3.70 -10.20 -17.42
C LEU A 34 -4.90 -11.15 -17.54
N ALA A 35 -6.01 -10.87 -16.87
CA ALA A 35 -7.21 -11.69 -16.98
C ALA A 35 -7.81 -11.68 -18.40
N LEU A 36 -7.78 -10.52 -19.07
CA LEU A 36 -8.13 -10.44 -20.50
C LEU A 36 -7.14 -11.22 -21.38
N ALA A 37 -5.85 -11.16 -21.08
CA ALA A 37 -4.82 -11.89 -21.81
C ALA A 37 -5.07 -13.40 -21.71
N GLU A 38 -5.36 -13.91 -20.51
CA GLU A 38 -5.73 -15.30 -20.27
C GLU A 38 -6.98 -15.69 -21.06
N HIS A 39 -8.03 -14.87 -21.05
CA HIS A 39 -9.25 -15.11 -21.82
C HIS A 39 -8.97 -15.28 -23.33
N TYR A 40 -8.04 -14.49 -23.88
CA TYR A 40 -7.65 -14.57 -25.30
C TYR A 40 -6.51 -15.57 -25.58
N GLY A 41 -6.05 -16.30 -24.57
CA GLY A 41 -4.97 -17.29 -24.70
C GLY A 41 -3.59 -16.66 -24.95
N TYR A 42 -3.38 -15.41 -24.54
CA TYR A 42 -2.08 -14.75 -24.59
C TYR A 42 -1.24 -15.11 -23.37
N SER A 43 0.08 -15.16 -23.56
CA SER A 43 0.98 -15.22 -22.43
C SER A 43 1.00 -13.88 -21.67
N PRO A 44 1.40 -13.85 -20.39
CA PRO A 44 1.47 -12.60 -19.61
C PRO A 44 2.33 -11.50 -20.28
N GLU A 45 3.41 -11.88 -20.95
CA GLU A 45 4.31 -10.96 -21.67
C GLU A 45 3.61 -10.31 -22.88
N ASP A 46 2.62 -10.99 -23.44
CA ASP A 46 1.81 -10.58 -24.58
C ASP A 46 0.51 -9.86 -24.18
N SER A 47 0.30 -9.61 -22.88
CA SER A 47 -0.92 -9.02 -22.34
C SER A 47 -1.26 -7.63 -22.90
N THR A 48 -0.26 -6.90 -23.41
CA THR A 48 -0.47 -5.61 -24.11
C THR A 48 -1.28 -5.74 -25.39
N LYS A 49 -1.31 -6.92 -26.02
CA LYS A 49 -2.14 -7.20 -27.20
C LYS A 49 -3.63 -7.12 -26.91
N THR A 50 -4.06 -7.17 -25.64
CA THR A 50 -5.48 -7.00 -25.28
C THR A 50 -6.06 -5.65 -25.76
N ALA A 51 -5.21 -4.61 -25.88
CA ALA A 51 -5.60 -3.31 -26.39
C ALA A 51 -6.08 -3.32 -27.86
N SER A 52 -5.69 -4.32 -28.66
CA SER A 52 -6.11 -4.40 -30.07
C SER A 52 -7.57 -4.82 -30.25
N HIS A 53 -8.23 -5.32 -29.21
CA HIS A 53 -9.61 -5.83 -29.27
C HIS A 53 -10.68 -4.75 -29.17
N ASN A 54 -10.32 -3.48 -28.94
CA ASN A 54 -11.25 -2.35 -28.87
C ASN A 54 -12.46 -2.59 -27.95
N LEU A 55 -12.23 -3.24 -26.82
CA LEU A 55 -13.29 -3.61 -25.88
C LEU A 55 -13.86 -2.38 -25.17
N THR A 56 -15.18 -2.39 -24.96
CA THR A 56 -15.87 -1.46 -24.07
C THR A 56 -15.86 -1.97 -22.64
N ALA A 57 -16.07 -1.07 -21.68
CA ALA A 57 -16.12 -1.41 -20.26
C ALA A 57 -17.14 -2.52 -19.94
N ASP A 58 -18.34 -2.45 -20.54
CA ASP A 58 -19.38 -3.45 -20.35
C ASP A 58 -18.95 -4.82 -20.87
N LYS A 59 -18.23 -4.86 -22.01
CA LYS A 59 -17.76 -6.13 -22.57
C LYS A 59 -16.64 -6.73 -21.73
N ILE A 60 -15.73 -5.90 -21.21
CA ILE A 60 -14.69 -6.33 -20.27
C ILE A 60 -15.33 -6.92 -19.01
N PHE A 61 -16.32 -6.22 -18.43
CA PHE A 61 -17.05 -6.71 -17.28
C PHE A 61 -17.74 -8.05 -17.58
N GLU A 62 -18.45 -8.19 -18.69
CA GLU A 62 -19.12 -9.43 -19.05
C GLU A 62 -18.15 -10.61 -19.27
N ILE A 63 -16.93 -10.36 -19.75
CA ILE A 63 -15.89 -11.40 -19.89
C ILE A 63 -15.36 -11.82 -18.52
N LEU A 64 -15.15 -10.87 -17.61
CA LEU A 64 -14.41 -11.08 -16.37
C LEU A 64 -15.27 -11.24 -15.12
N LYS A 65 -16.59 -11.02 -15.21
CA LYS A 65 -17.49 -11.11 -14.04
C LYS A 65 -17.45 -12.49 -13.37
N ASP A 66 -17.18 -13.55 -14.12
CA ASP A 66 -17.12 -14.92 -13.61
C ASP A 66 -15.69 -15.49 -13.67
N HIS A 67 -14.68 -14.64 -13.89
CA HIS A 67 -13.27 -15.04 -13.90
C HIS A 67 -12.76 -15.29 -12.48
N ASP A 68 -11.98 -16.36 -12.31
CA ASP A 68 -11.31 -16.69 -11.04
C ASP A 68 -9.97 -15.96 -10.97
N PHE A 69 -9.99 -14.76 -10.37
CA PHE A 69 -8.80 -13.90 -10.24
C PHE A 69 -7.73 -14.45 -9.29
N LYS A 70 -7.96 -15.61 -8.61
CA LYS A 70 -7.03 -16.19 -7.61
C LYS A 70 -6.48 -15.12 -6.66
N LEU A 71 -7.38 -14.29 -6.14
CA LEU A 71 -7.03 -13.23 -5.21
C LEU A 71 -6.30 -13.87 -4.02
N PRO A 72 -5.08 -13.41 -3.66
CA PRO A 72 -4.42 -13.94 -2.49
C PRO A 72 -5.33 -13.72 -1.29
N ASP A 73 -5.61 -14.80 -0.56
CA ASP A 73 -6.30 -14.72 0.72
C ASP A 73 -5.50 -13.80 1.66
N GLU A 74 -6.22 -13.13 2.56
CA GLU A 74 -5.67 -12.17 3.54
C GLU A 74 -4.34 -12.67 4.13
N SER A 75 -3.28 -11.87 4.03
CA SER A 75 -1.98 -12.23 4.57
C SER A 75 -2.01 -12.17 6.10
N GLU A 76 -1.76 -13.31 6.75
CA GLU A 76 -1.61 -13.36 8.21
C GLU A 76 -0.19 -12.97 8.62
N THR A 77 -0.06 -12.07 9.59
CA THR A 77 1.24 -11.71 10.18
C THR A 77 1.50 -12.63 11.37
N VAL A 78 2.54 -13.46 11.27
CA VAL A 78 3.03 -14.29 12.40
C VAL A 78 4.09 -13.51 13.18
N GLU A 79 3.86 -13.34 14.48
CA GLU A 79 4.84 -12.76 15.41
C GLU A 79 5.64 -13.85 16.11
N LEU A 80 6.97 -13.67 16.15
CA LEU A 80 7.88 -14.53 16.90
C LEU A 80 8.45 -13.71 18.06
N ASP A 81 8.49 -14.31 19.26
CA ASP A 81 9.02 -13.65 20.47
C ASP A 81 10.53 -13.37 20.36
N GLU A 82 11.25 -14.17 19.56
CA GLU A 82 12.69 -14.05 19.35
C GLU A 82 13.04 -14.12 17.86
N SER A 83 14.18 -13.50 17.51
CA SER A 83 14.69 -13.57 16.14
C SER A 83 15.21 -14.97 15.85
N ILE A 84 14.67 -15.62 14.83
CA ILE A 84 15.17 -16.89 14.29
C ILE A 84 16.33 -16.70 13.30
N LEU A 85 16.73 -15.46 13.03
CA LEU A 85 17.83 -15.16 12.14
C LEU A 85 19.17 -15.38 12.85
N PRO A 86 20.20 -15.85 12.13
CA PRO A 86 21.53 -16.04 12.71
C PRO A 86 22.13 -14.71 13.18
N GLU A 87 23.00 -14.79 14.18
CA GLU A 87 23.74 -13.63 14.68
C GLU A 87 24.55 -12.99 13.54
N GLY A 88 24.42 -11.67 13.39
CA GLY A 88 25.04 -10.92 12.29
C GLY A 88 24.22 -10.85 11.00
N ALA A 89 23.01 -11.42 10.94
CA ALA A 89 22.09 -11.21 9.82
C ALA A 89 21.85 -9.70 9.61
N LEU A 90 22.08 -9.24 8.37
CA LEU A 90 21.88 -7.85 7.99
C LEU A 90 20.41 -7.47 8.15
N GLN A 91 20.12 -6.63 9.14
CA GLN A 91 18.81 -6.01 9.29
C GLN A 91 18.78 -4.71 8.51
N ARG A 92 17.65 -4.42 7.87
CA ARG A 92 17.35 -3.07 7.38
C ARG A 92 17.35 -2.11 8.58
N LEU A 93 18.36 -1.24 8.64
CA LEU A 93 18.55 -0.24 9.71
C LEU A 93 17.94 1.13 9.35
N ASP A 94 17.40 1.24 8.14
CA ASP A 94 16.67 2.38 7.63
C ASP A 94 15.29 2.52 8.27
N GLU A 95 14.73 1.42 8.82
CA GLU A 95 13.37 1.38 9.35
C GLU A 95 13.29 0.61 10.68
N GLN A 96 12.40 1.03 11.59
CA GLN A 96 12.07 0.28 12.80
C GLN A 96 10.56 0.12 12.92
N THR A 97 10.07 -1.12 12.88
CA THR A 97 8.66 -1.46 13.12
C THR A 97 8.36 -1.56 14.61
N ILE A 98 7.28 -0.93 15.05
CA ILE A 98 6.80 -0.88 16.43
C ILE A 98 5.35 -1.30 16.46
N LYS A 99 5.06 -2.33 17.26
CA LYS A 99 3.69 -2.77 17.52
C LYS A 99 3.18 -2.19 18.84
N SER A 100 1.99 -1.59 18.81
CA SER A 100 1.40 -0.97 19.98
C SER A 100 -0.13 -1.00 19.90
N LYS A 101 -0.78 -1.66 20.87
CA LYS A 101 -2.25 -1.74 20.97
C LYS A 101 -2.95 -2.23 19.67
N GLY A 102 -2.31 -3.14 18.93
CA GLY A 102 -2.83 -3.68 17.66
C GLY A 102 -2.48 -2.85 16.42
N GLU A 103 -1.84 -1.70 16.58
CA GLU A 103 -1.32 -0.89 15.47
C GLU A 103 0.13 -1.22 15.18
N ILE A 104 0.51 -1.12 13.91
CA ILE A 104 1.88 -1.29 13.42
C ILE A 104 2.37 0.06 12.92
N TRP A 105 3.42 0.57 13.54
CA TRP A 105 4.07 1.84 13.22
C TRP A 105 5.48 1.59 12.70
N VAL A 106 5.80 2.04 11.49
CA VAL A 106 7.14 1.95 10.89
C VAL A 106 7.83 3.30 11.00
N ILE A 107 8.94 3.37 11.72
CA ILE A 107 9.74 4.58 11.83
C ILE A 107 10.80 4.59 10.75
N HIS A 108 10.74 5.56 9.84
CA HIS A 108 11.72 5.73 8.77
C HIS A 108 12.83 6.67 9.24
N LYS A 109 14.08 6.18 9.30
CA LYS A 109 15.28 6.94 9.69
C LYS A 109 15.74 7.89 8.58
N TYR A 110 15.60 7.47 7.32
CA TYR A 110 15.97 8.24 6.14
C TYR A 110 14.90 8.01 5.07
N ASP A 111 13.85 8.82 5.08
CA ASP A 111 12.90 8.85 3.98
C ASP A 111 13.33 9.89 2.94
N LYS A 112 13.09 9.59 1.67
CA LYS A 112 13.20 10.55 0.56
C LYS A 112 12.17 11.67 0.70
N ASP A 113 11.03 11.41 1.34
CA ASP A 113 10.03 12.40 1.76
C ASP A 113 10.09 12.59 3.29
N PRO A 114 10.93 13.51 3.82
CA PRO A 114 11.13 13.69 5.26
C PRO A 114 9.94 14.36 5.98
N PHE A 115 8.81 14.52 5.31
CA PHE A 115 7.60 15.08 5.91
C PHE A 115 6.89 14.01 6.77
N PRO A 116 6.35 14.34 7.96
CA PRO A 116 6.31 15.66 8.62
C PRO A 116 7.56 16.01 9.44
N SER A 117 8.34 15.01 9.84
CA SER A 117 9.62 15.17 10.53
C SER A 117 10.60 14.08 10.10
N ASN A 118 11.88 14.25 10.42
CA ASN A 118 12.90 13.25 10.16
C ASN A 118 13.61 12.85 11.47
N PRO A 119 13.48 11.58 11.92
CA PRO A 119 12.56 10.54 11.44
C PRO A 119 11.07 10.86 11.71
N HIS A 120 10.17 10.21 10.97
CA HIS A 120 8.73 10.15 11.24
C HIS A 120 8.25 8.70 11.29
N ALA A 121 6.99 8.49 11.71
CA ALA A 121 6.38 7.16 11.73
C ALA A 121 5.22 7.06 10.74
N HIS A 122 5.10 5.91 10.06
CA HIS A 122 3.95 5.53 9.26
C HIS A 122 3.13 4.46 9.96
N ASN A 123 1.81 4.60 9.97
CA ASN A 123 0.92 3.52 10.36
C ASN A 123 0.64 2.63 9.15
N GLU A 124 1.02 1.35 9.21
CA GLU A 124 0.89 0.42 8.08
C GLU A 124 -0.58 0.17 7.68
N GLN A 125 -1.50 0.25 8.64
CA GLN A 125 -2.92 -0.08 8.41
C GLN A 125 -3.66 1.09 7.77
N THR A 126 -3.36 2.32 8.18
CA THR A 126 -4.09 3.52 7.75
C THR A 126 -3.34 4.37 6.73
N GLY A 127 -2.04 4.12 6.54
CA GLY A 127 -1.15 4.96 5.73
C GLY A 127 -0.93 6.36 6.32
N GLN A 128 -1.33 6.59 7.58
CA GLN A 128 -1.15 7.88 8.24
C GLN A 128 0.31 8.09 8.64
N LYS A 129 0.77 9.34 8.53
CA LYS A 129 2.08 9.78 9.00
C LYS A 129 1.94 10.47 10.35
N LEU A 130 2.83 10.14 11.27
CA LEU A 130 2.92 10.71 12.61
C LEU A 130 4.23 11.49 12.74
N ASP A 131 4.11 12.75 13.15
CA ASP A 131 5.25 13.56 13.55
C ASP A 131 5.71 13.15 14.95
N LEU A 132 6.95 12.69 15.05
CA LEU A 132 7.51 12.18 16.30
C LEU A 132 7.91 13.30 17.27
N SER A 133 7.94 14.56 16.85
CA SER A 133 8.25 15.73 17.69
C SER A 133 7.04 16.25 18.46
N ASN A 134 5.86 16.31 17.82
CA ASN A 134 4.65 16.94 18.37
C ASN A 134 3.43 16.00 18.48
N GLY A 135 3.44 14.85 17.78
CA GLY A 135 2.32 13.92 17.76
C GLY A 135 1.23 14.25 16.74
N ASP A 136 1.48 15.17 15.81
CA ASP A 136 0.55 15.55 14.75
C ASP A 136 0.39 14.41 13.73
N LEU A 137 -0.84 14.20 13.26
CA LEU A 137 -1.17 13.20 12.24
C LEU A 137 -1.43 13.83 10.87
N TYR A 138 -0.93 13.16 9.84
CA TYR A 138 -1.09 13.52 8.44
C TYR A 138 -1.58 12.32 7.65
N ASP A 139 -2.32 12.55 6.56
CA ASP A 139 -2.66 11.47 5.62
C ASP A 139 -1.49 11.16 4.66
N GLY A 140 -1.65 10.13 3.83
CA GLY A 140 -0.68 9.77 2.80
C GLY A 140 -0.46 10.83 1.70
N LYS A 141 -1.24 11.92 1.70
CA LYS A 141 -1.09 13.10 0.81
C LYS A 141 -0.50 14.30 1.57
N ASN A 142 0.05 14.09 2.77
CA ASN A 142 0.66 15.10 3.63
C ASN A 142 -0.33 16.18 4.16
N ASN A 143 -1.64 15.92 4.16
CA ASN A 143 -2.61 16.83 4.77
C ASN A 143 -2.73 16.60 6.27
N TYR A 144 -2.56 17.66 7.06
CA TYR A 144 -2.79 17.61 8.50
C TYR A 144 -4.23 17.23 8.83
N GLN A 145 -4.41 16.24 9.68
CA GLN A 145 -5.71 15.67 10.02
C GLN A 145 -6.48 16.46 11.08
N GLY A 146 -5.90 17.55 11.61
CA GLY A 146 -6.51 18.34 12.70
C GLY A 146 -6.57 17.59 14.03
N LYS A 147 -5.84 16.48 14.15
CA LYS A 147 -5.84 15.58 15.31
C LYS A 147 -4.40 15.19 15.65
N ASN A 148 -4.11 15.20 16.94
CA ASN A 148 -2.85 14.74 17.50
C ASN A 148 -3.09 13.50 18.34
N ILE A 149 -2.11 12.62 18.38
CA ILE A 149 -2.10 11.57 19.40
C ILE A 149 -1.86 12.19 20.78
N SER A 150 -2.28 11.48 21.84
CA SER A 150 -2.03 11.98 23.19
C SER A 150 -0.53 12.04 23.49
N LYS A 151 -0.09 13.02 24.29
CA LYS A 151 1.31 13.11 24.76
C LYS A 151 1.78 11.81 25.41
N LYS A 152 0.88 11.11 26.11
CA LYS A 152 1.15 9.80 26.73
C LYS A 152 1.45 8.72 25.68
N ASP A 153 0.65 8.63 24.62
CA ASP A 153 0.86 7.64 23.56
C ASP A 153 2.10 7.98 22.72
N LEU A 154 2.36 9.28 22.47
CA LEU A 154 3.59 9.73 21.80
C LEU A 154 4.84 9.30 22.59
N LEU A 155 4.86 9.55 23.90
CA LEU A 155 5.99 9.14 24.76
C LEU A 155 6.14 7.62 24.82
N LEU A 156 5.04 6.87 24.84
CA LEU A 156 5.06 5.41 24.81
C LEU A 156 5.63 4.87 23.49
N LEU A 157 5.26 5.47 22.35
CA LEU A 157 5.81 5.08 21.05
C LEU A 157 7.30 5.42 20.98
N ARG A 158 7.68 6.63 21.40
CA ARG A 158 9.08 7.08 21.45
C ARG A 158 9.98 6.22 22.33
N SER A 159 9.48 5.69 23.46
CA SER A 159 10.27 4.83 24.34
C SER A 159 10.59 3.45 23.76
N LYS A 160 9.82 3.00 22.75
CA LYS A 160 10.06 1.75 22.02
C LYS A 160 11.10 1.89 20.91
N VAL A 161 11.46 3.12 20.54
CA VAL A 161 12.51 3.40 19.54
C VAL A 161 13.87 3.24 20.18
N LYS A 162 14.68 2.30 19.68
CA LYS A 162 15.99 1.98 20.27
C LYS A 162 17.15 2.30 19.36
N LYS A 163 16.96 2.17 18.04
CA LYS A 163 18.04 2.23 17.04
C LYS A 163 18.08 3.55 16.27
N ILE A 164 17.01 4.35 16.33
CA ILE A 164 16.84 5.57 15.54
C ILE A 164 16.89 6.77 16.48
N ALA A 165 17.73 7.76 16.15
CA ALA A 165 17.77 9.04 16.86
C ALA A 165 16.50 9.84 16.54
N LEU A 166 15.73 10.18 17.57
CA LEU A 166 14.44 10.84 17.44
C LEU A 166 14.56 12.36 17.46
N PRO A 167 13.61 13.10 16.83
CA PRO A 167 13.59 14.55 16.92
C PRO A 167 13.30 15.01 18.35
N THR A 168 13.74 16.23 18.68
CA THR A 168 13.43 16.90 19.95
C THR A 168 11.92 17.08 20.08
N LEU A 169 11.38 16.88 21.29
CA LEU A 169 9.96 17.09 21.56
C LEU A 169 9.61 18.59 21.50
N SER A 170 8.49 18.90 20.85
CA SER A 170 7.93 20.25 20.71
C SER A 170 6.54 20.39 21.38
N VAL A 171 6.15 19.40 22.20
CA VAL A 171 4.86 19.28 22.93
C VAL A 171 4.79 19.92 24.31
#